data_AF-A0A1W1D1Z8-F1
#
_entry.id   AF-A0A1W1D1Z8-F1
#
_cell.length_a   1.000
_cell.length_b   1.000
_cell.length_c   1.000
_cell.angle_alpha   90.00
_cell.angle_beta   90.00
_cell.angle_gamma   90.00
#
_symmetry.space_group_name_H-M   'P 1'
#
loop_
_entity.id
_entity.type
_entity.pdbx_description
1 polymer ?
#
loop_
_entity_poly.entity_id
_entity_poly.type
_entity_poly.pdbx_seq_one_letter_code
_entity_poly.pdbx_strand_id
1 'polypeptide(L)'
;MKAYTIDPKQQLLKEVDVVLQADTAYSFFKSLLIDESLIIKDHVIYTDMNALNQKKKPFFLAEHLLIGDALILGRIGLEDTQATIPQEDLQSLIQYEVPQFYEEVLTLIAPFSVNLYKMFLAKKDDEVVELNIEWVLYTFNIADEATKEYFIKELQKTIDANEDVTKYMEKMAQLALNAIQ
;
A
#
# COMPACT_ATOMS: atom_id res chain seq x y z
N MET A 1 -24.94 -2.12 5.47
CA MET A 1 -24.52 -1.91 4.07
C MET A 1 -23.59 -3.03 3.69
N LYS A 2 -23.63 -3.49 2.43
CA LYS A 2 -22.73 -4.54 1.96
C LYS A 2 -21.32 -3.99 1.76
N ALA A 3 -20.34 -4.74 2.22
CA ALA A 3 -18.92 -4.46 2.08
C ALA A 3 -18.17 -5.76 1.78
N TYR A 4 -16.91 -5.63 1.37
CA TYR A 4 -16.02 -6.78 1.23
C TYR A 4 -14.87 -6.71 2.22
N THR A 5 -14.53 -7.84 2.84
CA THR A 5 -13.31 -7.99 3.64
C THR A 5 -12.38 -8.99 2.98
N ILE A 6 -11.08 -8.67 2.94
CA ILE A 6 -10.02 -9.56 2.45
C ILE A 6 -9.15 -9.97 3.64
N ASP A 7 -9.03 -11.27 3.87
CA ASP A 7 -8.03 -11.89 4.76
C ASP A 7 -6.91 -12.50 3.90
N PRO A 8 -5.73 -11.85 3.80
CA PRO A 8 -4.64 -12.36 2.96
C PRO A 8 -3.96 -13.61 3.54
N LYS A 9 -4.13 -13.88 4.84
CA LYS A 9 -3.59 -15.08 5.49
C LYS A 9 -4.40 -16.31 5.10
N GLN A 10 -5.72 -16.19 5.07
CA GLN A 10 -6.64 -17.25 4.65
C GLN A 10 -6.90 -17.23 3.13
N GLN A 11 -6.41 -16.21 2.43
CA GLN A 11 -6.68 -15.96 1.01
C GLN A 11 -8.18 -15.89 0.71
N LEU A 12 -8.90 -15.13 1.54
CA LEU A 12 -10.35 -15.22 1.62
C LEU A 12 -11.00 -13.85 1.47
N LEU A 13 -11.80 -13.71 0.41
CA LEU A 13 -12.71 -12.60 0.16
C LEU A 13 -14.09 -12.95 0.71
N LYS A 14 -14.66 -12.10 1.56
CA LYS A 14 -16.00 -12.26 2.14
C LYS A 14 -16.85 -11.02 1.93
N GLU A 15 -18.10 -11.23 1.55
CA GLU A 15 -19.14 -10.21 1.69
C GLU A 15 -19.56 -10.14 3.17
N VAL A 16 -19.67 -8.93 3.71
CA VAL A 16 -20.11 -8.68 5.08
C VAL A 16 -21.13 -7.54 5.12
N ASP A 17 -22.08 -7.65 6.05
CA ASP A 17 -22.97 -6.55 6.40
C ASP A 17 -22.30 -5.65 7.46
N VAL A 18 -21.94 -4.43 7.07
CA VAL A 18 -21.40 -3.41 7.97
C VAL A 18 -22.54 -2.50 8.43
N VAL A 19 -22.69 -2.34 9.73
CA VAL A 19 -23.51 -1.26 10.31
C VAL A 19 -22.57 -0.11 10.57
N LEU A 20 -22.59 0.93 9.71
CA LEU A 20 -21.88 2.18 9.99
C LEU A 20 -22.59 2.90 11.13
N GLN A 21 -22.16 2.66 12.37
CA GLN A 21 -22.18 3.75 13.35
C GLN A 21 -20.95 4.61 13.05
N ALA A 22 -21.02 5.93 13.24
CA ALA A 22 -19.90 6.82 12.97
C ALA A 22 -18.58 6.36 13.63
N ASP A 23 -18.68 5.57 14.71
CA ASP A 23 -17.56 5.00 15.44
C ASP A 23 -17.04 3.68 14.86
N THR A 24 -17.80 2.95 14.02
CA THR A 24 -17.45 1.57 13.63
C THR A 24 -16.40 1.49 12.52
N ALA A 25 -16.48 2.33 11.49
CA ALA A 25 -15.42 2.42 10.46
C ALA A 25 -14.11 2.97 11.05
N TYR A 26 -14.20 3.98 11.92
CA TYR A 26 -13.05 4.51 12.68
C TYR A 26 -12.49 3.54 13.72
N SER A 27 -13.31 2.60 14.23
CA SER A 27 -12.87 1.56 15.18
C SER A 27 -12.29 0.32 14.52
N PHE A 28 -12.62 0.05 13.25
CA PHE A 28 -12.16 -1.17 12.58
C PHE A 28 -10.65 -1.14 12.33
N PHE A 29 -10.12 0.02 11.93
CA PHE A 29 -8.68 0.26 11.82
C PHE A 29 -8.41 1.73 12.16
N LYS A 30 -7.28 2.03 12.80
CA LYS A 30 -6.74 3.41 12.84
C LYS A 30 -6.39 3.77 11.39
N SER A 31 -7.37 4.12 10.58
CA SER A 31 -7.35 3.83 9.16
C SER A 31 -6.45 4.75 8.39
N LEU A 32 -5.73 4.15 7.45
CA LEU A 32 -5.18 4.89 6.34
C LEU A 32 -6.11 4.74 5.14
N LEU A 33 -6.51 5.87 4.56
CA LEU A 33 -7.26 5.94 3.31
C LEU A 33 -6.30 5.64 2.16
N ILE A 34 -6.49 4.52 1.46
CA ILE A 34 -5.84 4.29 0.17
C ILE A 34 -6.84 4.80 -0.86
N ASP A 35 -6.52 5.97 -1.42
CA ASP A 35 -7.40 6.75 -2.26
C ASP A 35 -7.62 6.13 -3.65
N GLU A 36 -8.68 6.61 -4.30
CA GLU A 36 -9.19 6.36 -5.67
C GLU A 36 -8.37 5.39 -6.54
N SER A 37 -8.56 4.08 -6.33
CA SER A 37 -8.16 3.10 -7.33
C SER A 37 -8.97 3.36 -8.61
N LEU A 38 -8.29 3.76 -9.69
CA LEU A 38 -8.90 3.87 -11.03
C LEU A 38 -9.54 2.55 -11.50
N ILE A 39 -9.09 1.44 -10.92
CA ILE A 39 -9.50 0.08 -11.26
C ILE A 39 -10.73 -0.34 -10.46
N ILE A 40 -10.81 0.02 -9.17
CA ILE A 40 -12.00 -0.18 -8.33
C ILE A 40 -12.74 1.15 -8.19
N LYS A 41 -13.21 1.65 -9.33
CA LYS A 41 -13.89 2.94 -9.43
C LYS A 41 -15.06 3.02 -8.44
N ASP A 42 -15.26 4.19 -7.83
CA ASP A 42 -16.34 4.46 -6.88
C ASP A 42 -16.30 3.55 -5.63
N HIS A 43 -15.10 3.11 -5.23
CA HIS A 43 -14.86 2.37 -3.99
C HIS A 43 -13.69 2.95 -3.20
N VAL A 44 -13.64 2.61 -1.93
CA VAL A 44 -12.57 2.99 -1.00
C VAL A 44 -12.03 1.75 -0.30
N ILE A 45 -10.72 1.73 -0.07
CA ILE A 45 -10.01 0.64 0.59
C ILE A 45 -9.47 1.15 1.93
N TYR A 46 -9.80 0.43 3.01
CA TYR A 46 -9.25 0.64 4.34
C TYR A 46 -8.32 -0.50 4.71
N THR A 47 -7.18 -0.16 5.30
CA THR A 47 -6.21 -1.12 5.85
C THR A 47 -5.73 -0.69 7.24
N ASP A 48 -5.13 -1.63 7.98
CA ASP A 48 -4.57 -1.40 9.31
C ASP A 48 -3.24 -0.61 9.23
N MET A 49 -3.22 0.61 9.78
CA MET A 49 -2.02 1.46 9.84
C MET A 49 -0.83 0.81 10.56
N ASN A 50 -1.05 -0.21 11.40
CA ASN A 50 0.02 -0.92 12.08
C ASN A 50 0.39 -2.25 11.40
N ALA A 51 -0.25 -2.61 10.29
CA ALA A 51 -0.07 -3.90 9.63
C ALA A 51 1.39 -4.22 9.32
N LEU A 52 2.12 -3.21 8.84
CA LEU A 52 3.54 -3.32 8.51
C LEU A 52 4.40 -3.63 9.75
N ASN A 53 4.23 -2.87 10.84
CA ASN A 53 4.98 -3.10 12.09
C ASN A 53 4.62 -4.45 12.72
N GLN A 54 3.37 -4.88 12.58
CA GLN A 54 2.91 -6.20 13.00
C GLN A 54 3.32 -7.33 12.03
N LYS A 55 4.05 -7.02 10.96
CA LYS A 55 4.48 -7.96 9.92
C LYS A 55 3.31 -8.80 9.38
N LYS A 56 2.13 -8.16 9.23
CA LYS A 56 0.98 -8.79 8.60
C LYS A 56 1.30 -9.07 7.13
N LYS A 57 0.62 -10.07 6.58
CA LYS A 57 0.89 -10.56 5.24
C LYS A 57 0.53 -9.48 4.19
N PRO A 58 1.46 -9.12 3.28
CA PRO A 58 1.15 -8.25 2.17
C PRO A 58 0.43 -9.01 1.05
N PHE A 59 -0.29 -8.28 0.20
CA PHE A 59 -0.92 -8.78 -1.02
C PHE A 59 -1.17 -7.60 -1.98
N PHE A 60 -1.41 -7.88 -3.25
CA PHE A 60 -1.87 -6.87 -4.19
C PHE A 60 -3.38 -6.94 -4.38
N LEU A 61 -3.99 -5.76 -4.46
CA LEU A 61 -5.33 -5.58 -4.98
C LEU A 61 -5.24 -4.67 -6.19
N ALA A 62 -5.47 -5.25 -7.37
CA ALA A 62 -5.11 -4.66 -8.65
C ALA A 62 -3.60 -4.31 -8.67
N GLU A 63 -3.25 -3.03 -8.74
CA GLU A 63 -1.86 -2.55 -8.74
C GLU A 63 -1.41 -2.03 -7.37
N HIS A 64 -2.28 -2.05 -6.36
CA HIS A 64 -1.98 -1.51 -5.04
C HIS A 64 -1.47 -2.59 -4.08
N LEU A 65 -0.34 -2.33 -3.44
CA LEU A 65 0.22 -3.13 -2.36
C LEU A 65 -0.55 -2.84 -1.06
N LEU A 66 -1.25 -3.84 -0.54
CA LEU A 66 -1.97 -3.79 0.73
C LEU A 66 -1.25 -4.65 1.77
N ILE A 67 -1.32 -4.26 3.06
CA ILE A 67 -0.72 -5.04 4.15
C ILE A 67 -1.77 -5.40 5.18
N GLY A 68 -1.93 -6.70 5.45
CA GLY A 68 -2.90 -7.21 6.41
C GLY A 68 -4.33 -7.14 5.88
N ASP A 69 -5.29 -7.10 6.79
CA ASP A 69 -6.69 -7.18 6.41
C ASP A 69 -7.13 -5.90 5.68
N ALA A 70 -8.03 -6.04 4.71
CA ALA A 70 -8.60 -4.90 3.99
C ALA A 70 -10.13 -4.91 4.06
N LEU A 71 -10.73 -3.73 4.14
CA LEU A 71 -12.16 -3.48 4.02
C LEU A 71 -12.42 -2.61 2.80
N ILE A 72 -13.33 -3.05 1.94
CA ILE A 72 -13.71 -2.35 0.70
C ILE A 72 -15.17 -1.93 0.79
N LEU A 73 -15.39 -0.63 0.66
CA LEU A 73 -16.72 0.00 0.66
C LEU A 73 -16.95 0.68 -0.69
N GLY A 74 -18.22 0.84 -1.08
CA GLY A 74 -18.55 1.76 -2.17
C GLY A 74 -18.40 3.20 -1.71
N ARG A 75 -18.26 4.15 -2.63
CA ARG A 75 -18.11 5.56 -2.32
C ARG A 75 -18.84 6.43 -3.32
N ILE A 76 -19.63 7.38 -2.83
CA ILE A 76 -20.28 8.42 -3.64
C ILE A 76 -19.87 9.77 -3.08
N GLY A 77 -19.00 10.48 -3.81
CA GLY A 77 -18.39 11.71 -3.32
C GLY A 77 -17.54 11.46 -2.06
N LEU A 78 -17.97 12.00 -0.92
CA LEU A 78 -17.30 11.82 0.37
C LEU A 78 -18.02 10.82 1.29
N GLU A 79 -19.08 10.16 0.82
CA GLU A 79 -19.89 9.25 1.62
C GLU A 79 -19.58 7.80 1.28
N ASP A 80 -19.32 6.99 2.32
CA ASP A 80 -19.20 5.55 2.22
C ASP A 80 -20.58 4.92 2.00
N THR A 81 -20.66 4.00 1.05
CA THR A 81 -21.89 3.34 0.61
C THR A 81 -21.67 1.84 0.45
N GLN A 82 -22.71 1.12 -0.01
CA GLN A 82 -22.57 -0.30 -0.31
C GLN A 82 -21.58 -0.52 -1.47
N ALA A 83 -20.70 -1.50 -1.34
CA ALA A 83 -19.84 -1.92 -2.43
C ALA A 83 -20.70 -2.42 -3.61
N THR A 84 -20.40 -1.96 -4.82
CA THR A 84 -21.12 -2.31 -6.05
C THR A 84 -20.29 -3.18 -6.99
N ILE A 85 -18.98 -3.34 -6.74
CA ILE A 85 -18.13 -4.25 -7.50
C ILE A 85 -18.61 -5.69 -7.34
N PRO A 86 -18.82 -6.45 -8.43
CA PRO A 86 -19.11 -7.88 -8.33
C PRO A 86 -17.99 -8.63 -7.61
N GLN A 87 -18.34 -9.56 -6.73
CA GLN A 87 -17.36 -10.31 -5.94
C GLN A 87 -16.35 -11.06 -6.83
N GLU A 88 -16.79 -11.60 -7.96
CA GLU A 88 -15.93 -12.32 -8.92
C GLU A 88 -14.91 -11.39 -9.58
N ASP A 89 -15.31 -10.18 -9.96
CA ASP A 89 -14.43 -9.15 -10.49
C ASP A 89 -13.41 -8.75 -9.44
N LEU A 90 -13.86 -8.47 -8.21
CA LEU A 90 -12.97 -8.15 -7.12
C LEU A 90 -11.98 -9.28 -6.81
N GLN A 91 -12.44 -10.53 -6.81
CA GLN A 91 -11.60 -11.70 -6.59
C GLN A 91 -10.50 -11.84 -7.64
N SER A 92 -10.79 -11.48 -8.89
CA SER A 92 -9.83 -11.54 -10.01
C SER A 92 -8.70 -10.50 -9.90
N LEU A 93 -8.91 -9.44 -9.12
CA LEU A 93 -7.93 -8.39 -8.87
C LEU A 93 -6.96 -8.73 -7.73
N ILE A 94 -7.21 -9.79 -6.95
CA ILE A 94 -6.40 -10.11 -5.78
C ILE A 94 -5.24 -11.02 -6.16
N GLN A 95 -4.02 -10.57 -5.86
CA GLN A 95 -2.81 -11.37 -5.98
C GLN A 95 -2.14 -11.53 -4.60
N TYR A 96 -2.19 -12.74 -4.05
CA TYR A 96 -1.60 -13.05 -2.74
C TYR A 96 -0.10 -13.35 -2.78
N GLU A 97 0.45 -13.58 -3.97
CA GLU A 97 1.88 -13.80 -4.17
C GLU A 97 2.57 -12.45 -4.40
N VAL A 98 3.40 -12.05 -3.45
CA VAL A 98 4.13 -10.80 -3.47
C VAL A 98 5.58 -11.09 -3.87
N PRO A 99 6.17 -10.35 -4.83
CA PRO A 99 7.54 -10.58 -5.25
C PRO A 99 8.54 -10.47 -4.09
N GLN A 100 9.59 -11.28 -4.14
CA GLN A 100 10.61 -11.37 -3.09
C GLN A 100 11.20 -10.00 -2.71
N PHE A 101 11.43 -9.12 -3.69
CA PHE A 101 11.91 -7.76 -3.43
C PHE A 101 11.04 -6.99 -2.43
N TYR A 102 9.71 -7.05 -2.57
CA TYR A 102 8.80 -6.41 -1.63
C TYR A 102 8.90 -7.07 -0.26
N GLU A 103 8.90 -8.40 -0.17
CA GLU A 103 9.00 -9.10 1.12
C GLU A 103 10.27 -8.72 1.89
N GLU A 104 11.40 -8.63 1.20
CA GLU A 104 12.68 -8.21 1.80
C GLU A 104 12.63 -6.77 2.30
N VAL A 105 12.17 -5.84 1.45
CA VAL A 105 12.10 -4.43 1.84
C VAL A 105 11.10 -4.21 2.97
N LEU A 106 9.90 -4.78 2.88
CA LEU A 106 8.87 -4.68 3.93
C LEU A 106 9.38 -5.25 5.26
N THR A 107 10.15 -6.34 5.22
CA THR A 107 10.78 -6.92 6.41
C THR A 107 11.77 -5.95 7.07
N LEU A 108 12.59 -5.28 6.25
CA LEU A 108 13.58 -4.30 6.73
C LEU A 108 12.93 -3.06 7.36
N ILE A 109 11.86 -2.55 6.75
CA ILE A 109 11.23 -1.30 7.21
C ILE A 109 10.16 -1.50 8.28
N ALA A 110 9.70 -2.73 8.51
CA ALA A 110 8.66 -3.04 9.50
C ALA A 110 8.91 -2.42 10.90
N PRO A 111 10.11 -2.49 11.48
CA PRO A 111 10.37 -1.93 12.81
C PRO A 111 10.21 -0.40 12.92
N PHE A 112 10.27 0.31 11.78
CA PHE A 112 10.34 1.78 11.75
C PHE A 112 8.97 2.45 11.60
N SER A 113 7.87 1.68 11.58
CA SER A 113 6.50 2.20 11.45
C SER A 113 6.32 3.14 10.26
N VAL A 114 7.01 2.84 9.15
CA VAL A 114 6.93 3.59 7.91
C VAL A 114 5.51 3.55 7.36
N ASN A 115 5.01 4.70 6.93
CA ASN A 115 3.69 4.77 6.29
C ASN A 115 3.87 4.69 4.77
N LEU A 116 3.48 3.56 4.17
CA LEU A 116 3.67 3.30 2.74
C LEU A 116 2.92 4.26 1.83
N TYR A 117 1.79 4.76 2.32
CA TYR A 117 0.79 5.46 1.52
C TYR A 117 0.78 6.97 1.78
N LYS A 118 1.58 7.43 2.74
CA LYS A 118 1.72 8.86 3.00
C LYS A 118 2.44 9.50 1.81
N MET A 119 1.76 10.48 1.19
CA MET A 119 2.34 11.25 0.09
C MET A 119 3.48 12.15 0.58
N PHE A 120 4.48 12.31 -0.27
CA PHE A 120 5.56 13.28 -0.17
C PHE A 120 5.83 13.92 -1.54
N LEU A 121 6.52 15.06 -1.54
CA LEU A 121 6.79 15.84 -2.74
C LEU A 121 8.18 15.51 -3.28
N ALA A 122 8.24 15.06 -4.54
CA ALA A 122 9.47 14.95 -5.32
C ALA A 122 9.49 16.01 -6.42
N LYS A 123 10.67 16.40 -6.90
CA LYS A 123 10.81 17.42 -7.94
C LYS A 123 11.46 16.83 -9.19
N LYS A 124 10.85 17.00 -10.36
CA LYS A 124 11.44 16.69 -11.67
C LYS A 124 11.44 17.97 -12.50
N ASP A 125 12.61 18.44 -12.90
CA ASP A 125 12.78 19.73 -13.57
C ASP A 125 12.15 20.87 -12.77
N ASP A 126 11.04 21.46 -13.24
CA ASP A 126 10.26 22.50 -12.52
C ASP A 126 8.90 21.99 -12.03
N GLU A 127 8.60 20.71 -12.20
CA GLU A 127 7.36 20.08 -11.76
C GLU A 127 7.51 19.41 -10.39
N VAL A 128 6.47 19.57 -9.56
CA VAL A 128 6.34 18.87 -8.28
C VAL A 128 5.42 17.68 -8.49
N VAL A 129 5.92 16.49 -8.16
CA VAL A 129 5.20 15.22 -8.29
C VAL A 129 4.94 14.68 -6.88
N GLU A 130 3.68 14.36 -6.60
CA GLU A 130 3.30 13.68 -5.37
C GLU A 130 3.55 12.17 -5.52
N LEU A 131 4.39 11.61 -4.65
CA LEU A 131 4.74 10.18 -4.64
C LEU A 131 4.54 9.61 -3.23
N ASN A 132 4.50 8.29 -3.12
CA ASN A 132 4.50 7.58 -1.84
C ASN A 132 5.54 6.44 -1.87
N ILE A 133 5.71 5.74 -0.76
CA ILE A 133 6.73 4.69 -0.65
C ILE A 133 6.32 3.45 -1.44
N GLU A 134 5.03 3.15 -1.53
CA GLU A 134 4.51 2.10 -2.43
C GLU A 134 5.00 2.30 -3.87
N TRP A 135 4.95 3.53 -4.40
CA TRP A 135 5.49 3.86 -5.72
C TRP A 135 6.98 3.54 -5.82
N VAL A 136 7.77 3.88 -4.79
CA VAL A 136 9.21 3.55 -4.75
C VAL A 136 9.41 2.03 -4.84
N LEU A 137 8.65 1.26 -4.06
CA LEU A 137 8.76 -0.20 -4.10
C LEU A 137 8.38 -0.75 -5.50
N TYR A 138 7.33 -0.23 -6.11
CA TYR A 138 6.96 -0.58 -7.47
C TYR A 138 8.08 -0.29 -8.48
N THR A 139 8.63 0.92 -8.47
CA THR A 139 9.67 1.32 -9.43
C THR A 139 10.93 0.48 -9.31
N PHE A 140 11.37 0.16 -8.09
CA PHE A 140 12.56 -0.67 -7.91
C PHE A 140 12.27 -2.16 -8.15
N ASN A 141 11.05 -2.63 -7.92
CA ASN A 141 10.66 -4.01 -8.23
C ASN A 141 10.72 -4.31 -9.74
N ILE A 142 10.46 -3.34 -10.61
CA ILE A 142 10.55 -3.50 -12.07
C ILE A 142 11.94 -3.23 -12.65
N ALA A 143 12.89 -2.78 -11.83
CA ALA A 143 14.27 -2.58 -12.24
C ALA A 143 15.00 -3.92 -12.44
N ASP A 144 16.24 -3.87 -12.95
CA ASP A 144 17.09 -5.06 -13.00
C ASP A 144 17.51 -5.55 -11.60
N GLU A 145 17.94 -6.81 -11.52
CA GLU A 145 18.32 -7.44 -10.24
C GLU A 145 19.46 -6.71 -9.53
N ALA A 146 20.43 -6.16 -10.27
CA ALA A 146 21.54 -5.42 -9.66
C ALA A 146 21.04 -4.14 -8.97
N THR A 147 20.04 -3.48 -9.52
CA THR A 147 19.41 -2.29 -8.96
C THR A 147 18.58 -2.64 -7.71
N LYS A 148 17.87 -3.77 -7.71
CA LYS A 148 17.16 -4.29 -6.53
C LYS A 148 18.12 -4.60 -5.38
N GLU A 149 19.18 -5.35 -5.67
CA GLU A 149 20.22 -5.69 -4.70
C GLU A 149 20.88 -4.44 -4.12
N TYR A 150 21.19 -3.45 -4.98
CA TYR A 150 21.73 -2.16 -4.55
C TYR A 150 20.77 -1.44 -3.60
N PHE A 151 19.48 -1.35 -3.96
CA PHE A 151 18.47 -0.72 -3.10
C PHE A 151 18.40 -1.37 -1.72
N ILE A 152 18.34 -2.69 -1.66
CA ILE A 152 18.25 -3.44 -0.40
C ILE A 152 19.52 -3.22 0.45
N LYS A 153 20.70 -3.24 -0.19
CA LYS A 153 21.98 -3.04 0.48
C LYS A 153 22.12 -1.63 1.05
N GLU A 154 21.74 -0.60 0.31
CA GLU A 154 21.80 0.79 0.80
C GLU A 154 20.73 1.06 1.86
N LEU A 155 19.56 0.43 1.78
CA LEU A 155 18.56 0.47 2.84
C LEU A 155 19.11 -0.15 4.13
N GLN A 156 19.76 -1.32 4.04
CA GLN A 156 20.38 -1.96 5.20
C GLN A 156 21.46 -1.07 5.82
N LYS A 157 22.31 -0.44 5.00
CA LYS A 157 23.32 0.53 5.50
C LYS A 157 22.70 1.72 6.22
N THR A 158 21.59 2.24 5.69
CA THR A 158 20.83 3.34 6.30
C THR A 158 20.33 2.92 7.69
N ILE A 159 19.79 1.71 7.80
CA ILE A 159 19.34 1.12 9.06
C ILE A 159 20.50 0.93 10.05
N ASP A 160 21.62 0.35 9.58
CA ASP A 160 22.80 0.10 10.42
C ASP A 160 23.44 1.39 10.93
N ALA A 161 23.34 2.48 10.15
CA ALA A 161 23.77 3.82 10.52
C ALA A 161 22.77 4.56 11.43
N ASN A 162 21.61 3.94 11.75
CA ASN A 162 20.50 4.54 12.49
C ASN A 162 20.00 5.86 11.85
N GLU A 163 20.02 5.91 10.52
CA GLU A 163 19.48 7.00 9.73
C GLU A 163 17.96 6.83 9.51
N ASP A 164 17.31 7.91 9.06
CA ASP A 164 15.87 7.92 8.83
C ASP A 164 15.50 7.16 7.54
N VAL A 165 14.87 5.99 7.71
CA VAL A 165 14.39 5.14 6.61
C VAL A 165 13.42 5.88 5.70
N THR A 166 12.57 6.78 6.21
CA THR A 166 11.63 7.55 5.39
C THR A 166 12.38 8.47 4.43
N LYS A 167 13.41 9.17 4.94
CA LYS A 167 14.27 10.02 4.09
C LYS A 167 15.03 9.23 3.04
N TYR A 168 15.45 8.01 3.37
CA TYR A 168 16.05 7.12 2.38
C TYR A 168 15.05 6.78 1.26
N MET A 169 13.81 6.44 1.60
CA MET A 169 12.77 6.16 0.59
C MET A 169 12.48 7.38 -0.29
N GLU A 170 12.36 8.57 0.31
CA GLU A 170 12.18 9.84 -0.43
C GLU A 170 13.36 10.10 -1.39
N LYS A 171 14.60 9.88 -0.94
CA LYS A 171 15.81 10.00 -1.76
C LYS A 171 15.79 9.00 -2.93
N MET A 172 15.39 7.76 -2.70
CA MET A 172 15.28 6.76 -3.76
C MET A 172 14.19 7.12 -4.78
N ALA A 173 13.06 7.67 -4.32
CA ALA A 173 12.03 8.21 -5.20
C ALA A 173 12.61 9.30 -6.12
N GLN A 174 13.33 10.26 -5.53
CA GLN A 174 13.94 11.36 -6.28
C GLN A 174 14.96 10.88 -7.32
N LEU A 175 15.78 9.88 -6.98
CA LEU A 175 16.74 9.27 -7.91
C LEU A 175 16.03 8.55 -9.06
N ALA A 176 15.00 7.76 -8.74
CA ALA A 176 14.23 7.03 -9.74
C ALA A 176 13.49 7.98 -10.69
N LEU A 177 12.88 9.03 -10.16
CA LEU A 177 12.18 10.04 -10.94
C LEU A 177 13.11 10.76 -11.94
N ASN A 178 14.35 11.02 -11.53
CA ASN A 178 15.37 11.62 -12.38
C ASN A 178 15.95 10.66 -13.44
N ALA A 179 15.80 9.34 -13.24
CA ALA A 179 16.28 8.32 -14.17
C ALA A 179 15.25 8.00 -15.28
N ILE A 180 13.97 8.26 -15.03
CA ILE A 180 12.90 8.13 -16.03
C ILE A 180 13.04 9.26 -17.04
N GLN A 181 13.42 8.93 -18.28
CA GLN A 181 13.49 9.89 -19.40
C GLN A 181 12.09 10.28 -19.87
#